data_AF-A0A957U7D1-F1
#
_entry.id   AF-A0A957U7D1-F1
#
_cell.length_a   1.000
_cell.length_b   1.000
_cell.length_c   1.000
_cell.angle_alpha   90.00
_cell.angle_beta   90.00
_cell.angle_gamma   90.00
#
_symmetry.space_group_name_H-M   'P 1'
#
loop_
_entity.id
_entity.type
_entity.pdbx_description
1 polymer ?
#
loop_
_entity_poly.entity_id
_entity_poly.type
_entity_poly.pdbx_seq_one_letter_code
_entity_poly.pdbx_strand_id
1 'polypeptide(L)'
;MAQNPVPTSAPPRRGLVESIGHLLYRVYALFMNGLDLVLNPLQRLIGSKNMAYFFVLPNLLIFGVFVLFPMLLNFYYAMTGGTALFLQDRPFVGLANFRVLFDCGSIFDPNSCVEDRFWRAVWNTAYFVVFQVGGMILFSLITSLILNRSIRGRGFFRS
;
A
#
# COMPACT_ATOMS: atom_id res chain seq x y z
N MET A 1 -39.92 -60.39 0.10
CA MET A 1 -39.08 -59.88 -1.01
C MET A 1 -39.92 -58.93 -1.84
N ALA A 2 -39.85 -57.63 -1.56
CA ALA A 2 -40.48 -56.59 -2.37
C ALA A 2 -39.34 -55.72 -2.92
N GLN A 3 -39.10 -55.79 -4.23
CA GLN A 3 -38.13 -54.94 -4.92
C GLN A 3 -38.82 -53.59 -5.18
N ASN A 4 -38.38 -52.54 -4.49
CA ASN A 4 -38.79 -51.17 -4.81
C ASN A 4 -38.12 -50.74 -6.13
N PRO A 5 -38.85 -50.07 -7.05
CA PRO A 5 -38.28 -49.63 -8.31
C PRO A 5 -37.25 -48.51 -8.08
N VAL A 6 -36.10 -48.64 -8.75
CA VAL A 6 -35.03 -47.64 -8.75
C VAL A 6 -35.53 -46.36 -9.45
N PRO A 7 -35.42 -45.16 -8.84
CA PRO A 7 -35.76 -43.93 -9.53
C PRO A 7 -34.74 -43.67 -10.65
N THR A 8 -35.20 -43.73 -11.90
CA THR A 8 -34.44 -43.33 -13.08
C THR A 8 -34.15 -41.83 -13.01
N SER A 9 -32.88 -41.47 -12.77
CA SER A 9 -32.42 -40.08 -12.81
C SER A 9 -32.54 -39.52 -14.24
N ALA A 10 -33.22 -38.38 -14.38
CA ALA A 10 -33.39 -37.68 -15.64
C ALA A 10 -32.02 -37.32 -16.27
N PRO A 11 -31.86 -37.42 -17.61
CA PRO A 11 -30.61 -37.06 -18.27
C PRO A 11 -30.29 -35.58 -18.03
N PRO A 12 -29.01 -35.21 -17.84
CA PRO A 12 -28.62 -33.82 -17.65
C PRO A 12 -29.02 -33.02 -18.89
N ARG A 13 -29.71 -31.88 -18.70
CA ARG A 13 -30.09 -30.96 -19.79
C ARG A 13 -28.82 -30.40 -20.44
N ARG A 14 -28.31 -31.13 -21.43
CA ARG A 14 -26.97 -31.04 -22.05
C ARG A 14 -26.78 -29.96 -23.12
N GLY A 15 -27.75 -29.09 -23.38
CA GLY A 15 -27.67 -28.18 -24.53
C GLY A 15 -27.13 -26.77 -24.24
N LEU A 16 -27.70 -26.11 -23.23
CA LEU A 16 -27.52 -24.68 -23.04
C LEU A 16 -26.27 -24.33 -22.23
N VAL A 17 -26.04 -25.05 -21.13
CA VAL A 17 -24.91 -24.80 -20.20
C VAL A 17 -23.57 -25.11 -20.86
N GLU A 18 -23.52 -26.15 -21.70
CA GLU A 18 -22.31 -26.57 -22.42
C GLU A 18 -21.94 -25.56 -23.53
N SER A 19 -22.94 -25.04 -24.26
CA SER A 19 -22.74 -24.02 -25.29
C SER A 19 -22.23 -22.69 -24.72
N ILE A 20 -22.76 -22.26 -23.56
CA ILE A 20 -22.28 -21.06 -22.86
C ILE A 20 -20.83 -21.27 -22.37
N GLY A 21 -20.51 -22.45 -21.85
CA GLY A 21 -19.15 -22.80 -21.43
C GLY A 21 -18.13 -22.74 -22.58
N HIS A 22 -18.47 -23.29 -23.75
CA HIS A 22 -17.60 -23.24 -24.93
C HIS A 22 -17.42 -21.82 -25.49
N LEU A 23 -18.47 -20.99 -25.44
CA LEU A 23 -18.40 -19.61 -25.90
C LEU A 23 -17.51 -18.77 -24.97
N LEU A 24 -17.66 -18.95 -23.65
CA LEU A 24 -16.78 -18.33 -22.65
C LEU A 24 -15.32 -18.80 -22.80
N TYR A 25 -15.09 -20.10 -23.02
CA TYR A 25 -13.75 -20.64 -23.23
C TYR A 25 -13.09 -20.07 -24.48
N ARG A 26 -13.83 -19.90 -25.58
CA ARG A 26 -13.31 -19.27 -26.81
C ARG A 26 -12.90 -17.82 -26.57
N VAL A 27 -13.72 -17.04 -25.87
CA VAL A 27 -13.40 -15.65 -25.52
C VAL A 27 -12.16 -15.59 -24.63
N TYR A 28 -12.08 -16.46 -23.63
CA TYR A 28 -10.92 -16.57 -22.74
C TYR A 28 -9.64 -16.99 -23.48
N ALA A 29 -9.71 -18.00 -24.35
CA ALA A 29 -8.57 -18.47 -25.13
C ALA A 29 -8.08 -17.42 -26.13
N LEU A 30 -8.99 -16.64 -26.73
CA LEU A 30 -8.63 -15.56 -27.65
C LEU A 30 -7.90 -14.42 -26.91
N PHE A 31 -8.35 -14.08 -25.70
CA PHE A 31 -7.68 -13.12 -24.83
C PHE A 31 -6.30 -13.61 -24.37
N MET A 32 -6.19 -14.87 -23.91
CA MET A 32 -4.92 -15.45 -23.49
C MET A 32 -3.91 -15.57 -24.63
N ASN A 33 -4.33 -15.99 -25.83
CA ASN A 33 -3.45 -16.03 -26.99
C ASN A 33 -2.94 -14.62 -27.38
N GLY A 34 -3.75 -13.57 -27.20
CA GLY A 34 -3.33 -12.19 -27.41
C GLY A 34 -2.28 -11.73 -26.40
N LEU A 35 -2.46 -12.09 -25.12
CA LEU A 35 -1.45 -11.85 -24.09
C LEU A 35 -0.17 -12.64 -24.36
N ASP A 36 -0.27 -13.92 -24.70
CA ASP A 36 0.87 -14.77 -25.02
C ASP A 36 1.66 -14.28 -26.23
N LEU A 37 1.01 -13.66 -27.22
CA LEU A 37 1.69 -13.04 -28.37
C LEU A 37 2.66 -11.93 -27.95
N VAL A 38 2.27 -11.11 -26.97
CA VAL A 38 3.06 -10.00 -26.43
C VAL A 38 4.06 -10.49 -25.38
N LEU A 39 3.63 -11.44 -24.54
CA LEU A 39 4.44 -11.95 -23.44
C LEU A 39 5.55 -12.86 -23.96
N ASN A 40 5.30 -13.80 -24.87
CA ASN A 40 6.31 -14.76 -25.35
C ASN A 40 7.64 -14.16 -25.85
N PRO A 41 7.67 -13.10 -26.69
CA PRO A 41 8.93 -12.47 -27.07
C PRO A 41 9.60 -11.74 -25.90
N LEU A 42 8.82 -11.16 -25.00
CA LEU A 42 9.29 -10.49 -23.79
C LEU A 42 9.88 -11.49 -22.77
N GLN A 43 9.27 -12.66 -22.62
CA GLN A 43 9.74 -13.77 -21.77
C GLN A 43 11.10 -14.29 -22.24
N ARG A 44 11.32 -14.34 -23.57
CA ARG A 44 12.59 -14.76 -24.18
C ARG A 44 13.72 -13.75 -24.00
N LEU A 45 13.41 -12.45 -24.00
CA LEU A 45 14.38 -11.37 -23.79
C LEU A 45 14.77 -11.20 -22.32
N ILE A 46 13.79 -11.25 -21.41
CA ILE A 46 13.97 -10.95 -19.99
C ILE A 46 14.34 -12.21 -19.18
N GLY A 47 14.01 -13.39 -19.69
CA GLY A 47 14.19 -14.67 -19.02
C GLY A 47 13.08 -14.95 -17.99
N SER A 48 12.62 -16.20 -17.90
CA SER A 48 11.50 -16.63 -17.05
C SER A 48 11.60 -16.15 -15.59
N LYS A 49 12.81 -16.05 -15.05
CA LYS A 49 13.06 -15.61 -13.66
C LYS A 49 12.81 -14.12 -13.43
N ASN A 50 12.95 -13.27 -14.45
CA ASN A 50 12.86 -11.82 -14.29
C ASN A 50 11.49 -11.24 -14.68
N MET A 51 10.53 -12.08 -15.08
CA MET A 51 9.15 -11.64 -15.38
C MET A 51 8.50 -10.92 -14.20
N ALA A 52 8.83 -11.34 -12.97
CA ALA A 52 8.34 -10.71 -11.75
C ALA A 52 8.71 -9.22 -11.70
N TYR A 53 9.93 -8.85 -12.13
CA TYR A 53 10.34 -7.44 -12.19
C TYR A 53 9.53 -6.67 -13.22
N PHE A 54 9.21 -7.25 -14.37
CA PHE A 54 8.39 -6.57 -15.38
C PHE A 54 6.99 -6.23 -14.86
N PHE A 55 6.37 -7.10 -14.05
CA PHE A 55 5.07 -6.81 -13.44
C PHE A 55 5.16 -5.76 -12.31
N VAL A 56 6.28 -5.69 -11.60
CA VAL A 56 6.50 -4.70 -10.52
C VAL A 56 6.98 -3.35 -11.06
N LEU A 57 7.66 -3.32 -12.20
CA LEU A 57 8.30 -2.14 -12.78
C LEU A 57 7.34 -0.97 -13.03
N PRO A 58 6.09 -1.16 -13.54
CA PRO A 58 5.14 -0.05 -13.72
C PRO A 58 4.81 0.64 -12.40
N ASN A 59 4.58 -0.14 -11.34
CA ASN A 59 4.32 0.39 -10.01
C ASN A 59 5.57 1.08 -9.43
N LEU A 60 6.75 0.46 -9.60
CA LEU A 60 8.02 1.02 -9.13
C LEU A 60 8.36 2.34 -9.84
N LEU A 61 8.05 2.47 -11.13
CA LEU A 61 8.28 3.67 -11.91
C LEU A 61 7.39 4.82 -11.43
N ILE A 62 6.10 4.56 -11.22
CA ILE A 62 5.17 5.55 -10.65
C ILE A 62 5.64 5.96 -9.25
N PHE A 63 5.96 5.01 -8.38
CA PHE A 63 6.51 5.30 -7.05
C PHE A 63 7.81 6.12 -7.13
N GLY A 64 8.71 5.77 -8.04
CA GLY A 64 9.98 6.45 -8.24
C GLY A 64 9.81 7.91 -8.65
N VAL A 65 8.95 8.18 -9.62
CA VAL A 65 8.72 9.54 -10.15
C VAL A 65 7.93 10.41 -9.18
N PHE A 66 6.93 9.86 -8.48
CA PHE A 66 6.02 10.66 -7.66
C PHE A 66 6.35 10.68 -6.16
N VAL A 67 7.13 9.73 -5.66
CA VAL A 67 7.51 9.67 -4.25
C VAL A 67 9.00 9.87 -4.08
N LEU A 68 9.81 9.03 -4.72
CA LEU A 68 11.25 9.02 -4.50
C LEU A 68 11.94 10.27 -5.08
N PHE A 69 11.56 10.69 -6.29
CA PHE A 69 12.10 11.89 -6.92
C PHE A 69 11.82 13.18 -6.12
N PRO A 70 10.57 13.53 -5.73
CA PRO A 70 10.35 14.72 -4.92
C PRO A 70 10.96 14.61 -3.51
N MET A 71 11.07 13.40 -2.94
CA MET A 71 11.78 13.21 -1.68
C MET A 71 13.27 13.60 -1.79
N LEU A 72 13.96 13.13 -2.84
CA LEU A 72 15.36 13.47 -3.09
C LEU A 72 15.56 14.97 -3.35
N LEU A 73 14.63 15.59 -4.08
CA LEU A 73 14.64 17.05 -4.28
C LEU A 73 14.48 17.80 -2.96
N ASN A 74 13.56 17.40 -2.09
CA ASN A 74 13.40 18.02 -0.76
C ASN A 74 14.67 17.87 0.10
N PHE A 75 15.36 16.74 0.00
CA PHE A 75 16.64 16.55 0.68
C PHE A 75 17.72 17.51 0.17
N TYR A 76 17.81 17.70 -1.16
CA TYR A 76 18.72 18.68 -1.76
C TYR A 76 18.35 20.13 -1.38
N TYR A 77 17.05 20.45 -1.35
CA TYR A 77 16.54 21.75 -0.88
C TYR A 77 16.91 22.03 0.57
N ALA A 78 16.90 21.02 1.46
CA ALA A 78 17.31 21.19 2.85
C ALA A 78 18.79 21.58 3.02
N MET A 79 19.64 21.25 2.03
CA MET A 79 21.08 21.59 2.01
C MET A 79 21.39 22.90 1.28
N THR A 80 20.41 23.50 0.62
CA THR A 80 20.51 24.82 -0.05
C THR A 80 19.92 25.92 0.83
N GLY A 81 20.41 27.14 0.70
CA GLY A 81 20.01 28.29 1.52
C GLY A 81 19.39 29.43 0.70
N GLY A 82 18.79 30.41 1.38
CA GLY A 82 18.27 31.64 0.76
C GLY A 82 16.74 31.66 0.62
N THR A 83 16.18 32.80 0.22
CA THR A 83 14.73 33.04 0.07
C THR A 83 14.22 32.93 -1.38
N ALA A 84 15.12 32.75 -2.35
CA ALA A 84 14.80 32.75 -3.78
C ALA A 84 14.11 31.45 -4.22
N LEU A 85 12.97 31.52 -4.93
CA LEU A 85 12.18 30.34 -5.33
C LEU A 85 12.93 29.34 -6.22
N PHE A 86 13.88 29.81 -7.04
CA PHE A 86 14.62 28.98 -7.99
C PHE A 86 15.93 28.45 -7.40
N LEU A 87 16.21 27.15 -7.65
CA LEU A 87 17.36 26.42 -7.12
C LEU A 87 18.72 26.94 -7.65
N GLN A 88 18.70 27.62 -8.80
CA GLN A 88 19.91 28.15 -9.47
C GLN A 88 20.50 29.37 -8.73
N ASP A 89 19.67 30.09 -8.00
CA ASP A 89 20.05 31.31 -7.27
C ASP A 89 20.27 31.04 -5.77
N ARG A 90 20.16 29.78 -5.33
CA ARG A 90 20.36 29.41 -3.92
C ARG A 90 21.81 28.98 -3.67
N PRO A 91 22.55 29.64 -2.76
CA PRO A 91 23.87 29.17 -2.37
C PRO A 91 23.76 27.79 -1.70
N PHE A 92 24.65 26.87 -2.06
CA PHE A 92 24.78 25.60 -1.38
C PHE A 92 25.43 25.81 -0.01
N VAL A 93 24.64 25.67 1.06
CA VAL A 93 25.06 25.92 2.45
C VAL A 93 25.39 24.63 3.21
N GLY A 94 25.25 23.47 2.55
CA GLY A 94 25.53 22.16 3.12
C GLY A 94 24.67 21.89 4.35
N LEU A 95 25.32 21.67 5.50
CA LEU A 95 24.65 21.35 6.77
C LEU A 95 24.39 22.58 7.66
N ALA A 96 24.57 23.80 7.17
CA ALA A 96 24.39 25.01 7.98
C ALA A 96 22.96 25.14 8.53
N ASN A 97 21.94 24.86 7.69
CA ASN A 97 20.53 24.89 8.11
C ASN A 97 20.27 23.97 9.31
N PHE A 98 20.78 22.73 9.26
CA PHE A 98 20.62 21.78 10.35
C PHE A 98 21.32 22.24 11.63
N ARG A 99 22.50 22.87 11.55
CA ARG A 99 23.19 23.37 12.74
C ARG A 99 22.38 24.44 13.48
N VAL A 100 21.75 25.35 12.75
CA VAL A 100 20.87 26.38 13.35
C VAL A 100 19.65 25.75 14.02
N LEU A 101 19.06 24.71 13.41
CA LEU A 101 17.90 24.00 13.98
C LEU A 101 18.24 23.24 15.28
N PHE A 102 19.48 22.76 15.42
CA PHE A 102 19.95 22.00 16.59
C PHE A 102 20.74 22.85 17.59
N ASP A 103 20.93 24.15 17.33
CA ASP A 103 21.58 25.09 18.26
C ASP A 103 20.59 25.48 19.37
N CYS A 104 20.55 24.65 20.40
CA CYS A 104 19.66 24.79 21.54
C CYS A 104 20.45 24.71 22.84
N GLY A 105 20.18 25.62 23.79
CA GLY A 105 20.78 25.58 25.12
C GLY A 105 20.34 24.37 25.94
N SER A 106 19.08 23.94 25.80
CA SER A 106 18.55 22.72 26.40
C SER A 106 17.49 22.08 25.51
N ILE A 107 17.67 20.80 25.18
CA ILE A 107 16.72 20.04 24.34
C ILE A 107 15.34 19.89 25.03
N PHE A 108 15.28 20.03 26.36
CA PHE A 108 14.04 19.91 27.13
C PHE A 108 13.24 21.22 27.22
N ASP A 109 13.82 22.36 26.84
CA ASP A 109 13.11 23.64 26.77
C ASP A 109 13.06 24.14 25.31
N PRO A 110 11.90 24.02 24.64
CA PRO A 110 11.77 24.42 23.25
C PRO A 110 11.90 25.94 23.03
N ASN A 111 11.87 26.76 24.11
CA ASN A 111 12.12 28.20 24.02
C ASN A 111 13.61 28.56 24.11
N SER A 112 14.48 27.60 24.43
CA SER A 112 15.93 27.81 24.52
C SER A 112 16.69 27.60 23.20
N CYS A 113 15.95 27.27 22.13
CA CYS A 113 16.48 27.08 20.78
C CYS A 113 16.43 28.38 19.97
N VAL A 114 17.40 28.56 19.07
CA VAL A 114 17.40 29.69 18.12
C VAL A 114 16.14 29.69 17.25
N GLU A 115 15.63 28.51 16.88
CA GLU A 115 14.36 28.34 16.16
C GLU A 115 13.29 27.71 17.06
N ASP A 116 12.65 28.53 17.89
CA ASP A 116 11.63 28.15 18.87
C ASP A 116 10.38 27.52 18.24
N ARG A 117 9.97 28.00 17.05
CA ARG A 117 8.78 27.51 16.35
C ARG A 117 8.93 26.05 15.91
N PHE A 118 10.12 25.65 15.47
CA PHE A 118 10.39 24.29 15.01
C PHE A 118 10.23 23.30 16.17
N TRP A 119 10.92 23.54 17.30
CA TRP A 119 10.88 22.63 18.45
C TRP A 119 9.53 22.61 19.15
N ARG A 120 8.82 23.75 19.24
CA ARG A 120 7.43 23.78 19.72
C ARG A 120 6.50 22.97 18.83
N ALA A 121 6.63 23.07 17.51
CA ALA A 121 5.84 22.26 16.58
C ALA A 121 6.15 20.77 16.73
N VAL A 122 7.43 20.39 16.83
CA VAL A 122 7.87 18.99 17.04
C VAL A 122 7.27 18.42 18.33
N TRP A 123 7.32 19.15 19.45
CA TRP A 123 6.73 18.70 20.70
C TRP A 123 5.21 18.58 20.64
N ASN A 124 4.52 19.56 20.07
CA ASN A 124 3.07 19.46 19.88
C ASN A 124 2.68 18.26 19.01
N THR A 125 3.39 18.01 17.92
CA THR A 125 3.15 16.84 17.06
C THR A 125 3.48 15.53 17.79
N ALA A 126 4.58 15.47 18.54
CA ALA A 126 4.94 14.29 19.32
C ALA A 126 3.86 13.95 20.35
N TYR A 127 3.43 14.95 21.15
CA TYR A 127 2.32 14.79 22.09
C TYR A 127 1.04 14.35 21.37
N PHE A 128 0.68 15.01 20.26
CA PHE A 128 -0.50 14.66 19.47
C PHE A 128 -0.47 13.21 19.00
N VAL A 129 0.64 12.77 18.39
CA VAL A 129 0.79 11.40 17.87
C VAL A 129 0.71 10.38 18.99
N VAL A 130 1.37 10.61 20.14
CA VAL A 130 1.33 9.69 21.29
C VAL A 130 -0.10 9.52 21.81
N PHE A 131 -0.82 10.61 22.03
CA PHE A 131 -2.19 10.54 22.53
C PHE A 131 -3.17 9.98 21.48
N GLN A 132 -3.04 10.39 20.22
CA GLN A 132 -3.90 9.95 19.12
C GLN A 132 -3.72 8.46 18.84
N VAL A 133 -2.49 8.01 18.57
CA VAL A 133 -2.19 6.61 18.25
C VAL A 133 -2.40 5.74 19.47
N GLY A 134 -1.94 6.19 20.65
CA GLY A 134 -2.17 5.48 21.91
C GLY A 134 -3.65 5.30 22.21
N GLY A 135 -4.45 6.36 22.03
CA GLY A 135 -5.91 6.30 22.17
C GLY A 135 -6.54 5.34 21.17
N MET A 136 -6.16 5.41 19.89
CA MET A 136 -6.68 4.52 18.84
C MET A 136 -6.41 3.04 19.16
N ILE A 137 -5.19 2.72 19.60
CA ILE A 137 -4.81 1.37 20.02
C ILE A 137 -5.62 0.94 21.24
N LEU A 138 -5.74 1.80 22.25
CA LEU A 138 -6.50 1.51 23.46
C LEU A 138 -7.97 1.19 23.14
N PHE A 139 -8.63 2.01 22.34
CA PHE A 139 -10.03 1.78 21.93
C PHE A 139 -10.16 0.50 21.09
N SER A 140 -9.25 0.27 20.14
CA SER A 140 -9.23 -0.96 19.34
C SER A 140 -9.11 -2.22 20.21
N LEU A 141 -8.23 -2.19 21.22
CA LEU A 141 -8.05 -3.27 22.17
C LEU A 141 -9.29 -3.48 23.06
N ILE A 142 -9.88 -2.40 23.60
CA ILE A 142 -11.10 -2.48 24.41
C ILE A 142 -12.24 -3.11 23.60
N THR A 143 -12.49 -2.63 22.39
CA THR A 143 -13.53 -3.17 21.50
C THR A 143 -13.24 -4.63 21.15
N SER A 144 -11.99 -4.97 20.85
CA SER A 144 -11.57 -6.35 20.58
C SER A 144 -11.83 -7.27 21.78
N LEU A 145 -11.48 -6.85 23.00
CA LEU A 145 -11.72 -7.61 24.23
C LEU A 145 -13.21 -7.80 24.53
N ILE A 146 -14.04 -6.78 24.28
CA ILE A 146 -15.49 -6.87 24.43
C ILE A 146 -16.08 -7.88 23.43
N LEU A 147 -15.67 -7.81 22.17
CA LEU A 147 -16.18 -8.67 21.09
C LEU A 147 -15.62 -10.10 21.17
N ASN A 148 -14.43 -10.28 21.73
CA ASN A 148 -13.80 -11.58 21.95
C ASN A 148 -14.42 -12.36 23.12
N ARG A 149 -15.36 -11.77 23.87
CA ARG A 149 -16.21 -12.57 24.76
C ARG A 149 -17.06 -13.52 23.92
N SER A 150 -17.14 -14.77 24.35
CA SER A 150 -17.88 -15.81 23.66
C SER A 150 -19.31 -15.37 23.37
N ILE A 151 -19.65 -15.20 22.09
CA ILE A 151 -21.04 -15.10 21.67
C ILE A 151 -21.73 -16.38 22.15
N ARG A 152 -22.61 -16.22 23.14
CA ARG A 152 -23.53 -17.23 23.65
C ARG A 152 -24.60 -17.47 22.57
N GLY A 153 -24.22 -18.12 21.47
CA GLY A 153 -25.10 -18.29 20.29
C GLY A 153 -24.46 -18.68 18.94
N ARG A 154 -23.16 -19.04 18.88
CA ARG A 154 -22.46 -19.41 17.63
C ARG A 154 -23.10 -20.56 16.82
N GLY A 155 -23.95 -21.37 17.43
CA GLY A 155 -24.63 -22.50 16.78
C GLY A 155 -25.90 -22.15 15.99
N PHE A 156 -26.54 -21.01 16.25
CA PHE A 156 -27.81 -20.64 15.60
C PHE A 156 -27.62 -19.93 14.24
N PHE A 157 -26.44 -19.32 14.01
CA PHE A 157 -26.14 -18.58 12.78
C PHE A 157 -25.38 -19.41 11.72
N ARG A 158 -25.26 -20.73 11.92
CA ARG A 158 -24.57 -21.64 10.99
C ARG A 158 -25.48 -22.71 10.40
N SER A 159 -26.79 -22.53 10.51
CA SER A 159 -27.84 -23.30 9.83
C SER A 159 -28.52 -22.45 8.77
#